data_AF-A0A2I1GUE1-F1
#
_entry.id   AF-A0A2I1GUE1-F1
#
_cell.length_a   1.000
_cell.length_b   1.000
_cell.length_c   1.000
_cell.angle_alpha   90.00
_cell.angle_beta   90.00
_cell.angle_gamma   90.00
#
_symmetry.space_group_name_H-M   'P 1'
#
loop_
_entity.id
_entity.type
_entity.pdbx_description
1 polymer ?
#
loop_
_entity_poly.entity_id
_entity_poly.type
_entity_poly.pdbx_seq_one_letter_code
_entity_poly.pdbx_strand_id
1 'polypeptide(L)'
;MYHGKMSSSEQTATSNAWKNGIIKIMSATSAFGMGINVSDVTLIIHTTLPLSNEQYVQEIGRVGCLGQGSKAIMFYSREDIRTLLVIIGGGQEK
;
A
#
# COMPACT_ATOMS: atom_id res chain seq x y z
N MET A 1 -3.25 -4.67 -10.31
CA MET A 1 -3.71 -3.64 -9.36
C MET A 1 -4.60 -4.33 -8.35
N TYR A 2 -4.51 -3.99 -7.06
CA TYR A 2 -5.36 -4.53 -6.00
C TYR A 2 -6.13 -3.40 -5.31
N HIS A 3 -7.45 -3.46 -5.28
CA HIS A 3 -8.28 -2.45 -4.62
C HIS A 3 -9.62 -3.02 -4.14
N GLY A 4 -10.27 -2.31 -3.21
CA GLY A 4 -11.51 -2.78 -2.55
C GLY A 4 -12.72 -3.02 -3.46
N LYS A 5 -12.74 -2.48 -4.69
CA LYS A 5 -13.82 -2.71 -5.67
C LYS A 5 -13.71 -4.03 -6.46
N MET A 6 -12.66 -4.81 -6.26
CA MET A 6 -12.51 -6.11 -6.93
C MET A 6 -13.41 -7.15 -6.27
N SER A 7 -13.91 -8.11 -7.05
CA SER A 7 -14.61 -9.26 -6.50
C SER A 7 -13.67 -10.13 -5.65
N SER A 8 -14.21 -10.91 -4.72
CA SER A 8 -13.42 -11.76 -3.83
C SER A 8 -12.56 -12.78 -4.59
N SER A 9 -13.05 -13.29 -5.73
CA SER A 9 -12.30 -14.22 -6.59
C SER A 9 -11.11 -13.53 -7.25
N GLU A 10 -11.28 -12.32 -7.77
CA GLU A 10 -10.20 -11.53 -8.37
C GLU A 10 -9.14 -11.13 -7.33
N GLN A 11 -9.57 -10.72 -6.13
CA GLN A 11 -8.66 -10.42 -5.01
C GLN A 11 -7.81 -11.64 -4.65
N THR A 12 -8.44 -12.81 -4.55
CA THR A 12 -7.76 -14.08 -4.24
C THR A 12 -6.79 -14.47 -5.34
N ALA A 13 -7.22 -14.46 -6.61
CA ALA A 13 -6.38 -14.81 -7.74
C ALA A 13 -5.16 -13.88 -7.86
N THR A 14 -5.37 -12.57 -7.71
CA THR A 14 -4.30 -11.56 -7.79
C THR A 14 -3.31 -11.72 -6.63
N SER A 15 -3.81 -11.94 -5.41
CA SER A 15 -2.94 -12.17 -4.24
C SER A 15 -2.11 -13.45 -4.40
N ASN A 16 -2.70 -14.53 -4.91
CA ASN A 16 -2.00 -15.79 -5.13
C ASN A 16 -0.94 -15.65 -6.24
N ALA A 17 -1.27 -14.99 -7.34
CA ALA A 17 -0.32 -14.73 -8.42
C ALA A 17 0.88 -13.90 -7.94
N TRP A 18 0.66 -12.93 -7.06
CA TRP A 18 1.74 -12.13 -6.49
C TRP A 18 2.57 -12.91 -5.46
N LYS A 19 1.93 -13.65 -4.54
CA LYS A 19 2.63 -14.52 -3.58
C LYS A 19 3.49 -15.58 -4.26
N ASN A 20 3.04 -16.11 -5.39
CA ASN A 20 3.77 -17.11 -6.18
C ASN A 20 4.82 -16.49 -7.11
N GLY A 21 5.05 -15.18 -7.06
CA GLY A 21 6.05 -14.48 -7.87
C GLY A 21 5.69 -14.32 -9.36
N ILE A 22 4.49 -14.72 -9.78
CA ILE A 22 3.99 -14.50 -11.15
C ILE A 22 3.84 -13.00 -11.40
N ILE A 23 3.24 -12.29 -10.43
CA ILE A 23 3.24 -10.83 -10.41
C ILE A 23 4.42 -10.39 -9.55
N LYS A 24 5.32 -9.58 -10.11
CA LYS A 24 6.49 -9.08 -9.37
C LYS A 24 6.21 -7.78 -8.62
N ILE A 25 5.32 -6.94 -9.16
CA ILE A 25 5.00 -5.61 -8.62
C ILE A 25 3.50 -5.53 -8.40
N MET A 26 3.09 -5.18 -7.17
CA MET A 26 1.71 -4.94 -6.82
C MET A 26 1.47 -3.45 -6.59
N SER A 27 0.60 -2.85 -7.40
CA SER A 27 0.04 -1.52 -7.11
C SER A 27 -1.27 -1.71 -6.35
N ALA A 28 -1.38 -1.09 -5.18
CA ALA A 28 -2.56 -1.24 -4.34
C ALA A 28 -2.86 0.00 -3.49
N THR A 29 -4.13 0.13 -3.09
CA THR A 29 -4.58 1.10 -2.08
C THR A 29 -4.33 0.58 -0.67
N SER A 30 -4.50 1.42 0.36
CA SER A 30 -4.39 1.04 1.79
C SER A 30 -5.21 -0.20 2.21
N ALA A 31 -6.26 -0.55 1.46
CA ALA A 31 -7.01 -1.79 1.63
C ALA A 31 -6.18 -3.08 1.45
N PHE A 32 -5.02 -2.99 0.79
CA PHE A 32 -4.09 -4.10 0.63
C PHE A 32 -3.23 -4.20 1.88
N GLY A 33 -3.65 -5.00 2.86
CA GLY A 33 -2.90 -5.09 4.10
C GLY A 33 -3.47 -5.87 5.25
N MET A 34 -4.79 -5.99 5.35
CA MET A 34 -5.39 -6.82 6.37
C MET A 34 -5.21 -8.30 6.00
N GLY A 35 -4.22 -8.97 6.60
CA GLY A 35 -4.05 -10.42 6.52
C GLY A 35 -3.11 -10.97 5.45
N ILE A 36 -2.32 -10.12 4.78
CA ILE A 36 -1.28 -10.60 3.86
C ILE A 36 0.08 -10.52 4.55
N ASN A 37 0.56 -11.66 5.05
CA ASN A 37 1.96 -11.82 5.44
C ASN A 37 2.80 -11.99 4.17
N VAL A 38 3.68 -11.04 3.89
CA VAL A 38 4.55 -11.07 2.71
C VAL A 38 5.97 -10.88 3.20
N SER A 39 6.62 -11.99 3.55
CA SER A 39 7.98 -11.98 4.10
C SER A 39 9.03 -11.45 3.12
N ASP A 40 8.71 -11.44 1.82
CA ASP A 40 9.71 -11.29 0.75
C ASP A 40 9.65 -9.91 0.08
N VAL A 41 8.92 -8.94 0.63
CA VAL A 41 8.89 -7.57 0.07
C VAL A 41 10.18 -6.84 0.42
N THR A 42 10.86 -6.35 -0.60
CA THR A 42 12.12 -5.60 -0.47
C THR A 42 11.97 -4.11 -0.78
N LEU A 43 10.88 -3.71 -1.43
CA LEU A 43 10.64 -2.33 -1.83
C LEU A 43 9.17 -1.96 -1.66
N ILE A 44 8.93 -0.87 -0.92
CA ILE A 44 7.63 -0.19 -0.86
C ILE A 44 7.80 1.21 -1.44
N ILE A 45 6.86 1.60 -2.29
CA ILE A 45 6.78 2.94 -2.87
C ILE A 45 5.42 3.54 -2.52
N HIS A 46 5.43 4.60 -1.73
CA HIS A 46 4.29 5.46 -1.49
C HIS A 46 4.22 6.52 -2.59
N THR A 47 3.16 6.46 -3.40
CA THR A 47 2.87 7.45 -4.46
C THR A 47 1.90 8.54 -3.99
N THR A 48 1.34 8.37 -2.78
CA THR A 48 0.45 9.32 -2.11
C THR A 48 0.80 9.34 -0.62
N LEU A 49 0.56 10.47 0.04
CA LEU A 49 0.75 10.56 1.48
C LEU A 49 -0.19 9.57 2.23
N PRO A 50 0.34 8.80 3.19
CA PRO A 50 -0.47 8.01 4.13
C PRO A 50 -1.42 8.90 4.93
N LEU A 51 -2.54 8.33 5.40
CA LEU A 51 -3.54 9.06 6.19
C LEU A 51 -3.03 9.41 7.59
N SER A 52 -2.04 8.66 8.09
CA SER A 52 -1.38 8.92 9.36
C SER A 52 0.03 8.33 9.39
N ASN A 53 0.81 8.74 10.39
CA ASN A 53 2.14 8.18 10.64
C ASN A 53 2.06 6.70 11.04
N GLU A 54 1.04 6.30 11.80
CA GLU A 54 0.82 4.91 12.21
C GLU A 54 0.56 4.02 11.01
N GLN A 55 -0.27 4.50 10.07
CA GLN A 55 -0.52 3.78 8.82
C GLN A 55 0.77 3.62 8.02
N TYR A 56 1.55 4.69 7.88
CA TYR A 56 2.85 4.64 7.20
C TYR A 56 3.77 3.58 7.82
N VAL A 57 3.94 3.61 9.15
CA VAL A 57 4.78 2.67 9.89
C VAL A 57 4.30 1.22 9.71
N GLN A 58 3.00 0.98 9.77
CA GLN A 58 2.42 -0.35 9.56
C GLN A 58 2.64 -0.86 8.13
N GLU A 59 2.55 0.01 7.12
CA GLU A 59 2.77 -0.33 5.73
C GLU A 59 4.24 -0.65 5.45
N ILE A 60 5.17 0.22 5.86
CA ILE A 60 6.61 -0.01 5.65
C ILE A 60 7.16 -1.14 6.51
N GLY A 61 6.53 -1.46 7.65
CA GLY A 61 6.91 -2.59 8.50
C GLY A 61 6.80 -3.96 7.82
N ARG A 62 6.25 -4.02 6.60
CA ARG A 62 6.17 -5.24 5.77
C ARG A 62 7.43 -5.52 4.97
N VAL A 63 8.34 -4.56 4.84
CA VAL A 63 9.64 -4.82 4.24
C VAL A 63 10.67 -5.20 5.32
N GLY A 64 11.67 -6.00 4.94
CA GLY A 64 12.84 -6.23 5.80
C GLY A 64 12.70 -7.35 6.85
N CYS A 65 11.62 -8.15 6.83
CA CYS A 65 11.44 -9.29 7.74
C CYS A 65 12.54 -10.36 7.64
N LEU A 66 13.22 -10.49 6.50
CA LEU A 66 14.22 -11.54 6.23
C LEU A 66 15.68 -11.06 6.29
N GLY A 67 15.96 -9.89 6.87
CA GLY A 67 17.32 -9.34 6.97
C GLY A 67 17.97 -8.97 5.63
N GLN A 68 17.20 -9.01 4.54
CA GLN A 68 17.61 -8.55 3.21
C GLN A 68 17.50 -7.02 3.13
N GLY A 69 18.34 -6.40 2.30
CA GLY A 69 18.29 -4.97 2.05
C GLY A 69 16.90 -4.55 1.58
N SER A 70 16.23 -3.71 2.36
CA SER A 70 14.90 -3.21 2.05
C SER A 70 14.88 -1.69 1.95
N LYS A 71 13.94 -1.16 1.17
CA LYS A 71 13.75 0.27 0.99
C LYS A 71 12.27 0.63 1.08
N ALA A 72 11.99 1.74 1.76
CA ALA A 72 10.73 2.45 1.68
C ALA A 72 11.00 3.81 1.03
N ILE A 73 10.29 4.12 -0.05
CA ILE A 73 10.42 5.38 -0.80
C ILE A 73 9.07 6.06 -0.77
N MET A 74 9.04 7.34 -0.42
CA MET A 74 7.83 8.16 -0.48
C MET A 74 8.04 9.30 -1.48
N PHE A 75 7.19 9.35 -2.49
CA PHE A 75 7.04 10.52 -3.33
C PHE A 75 6.07 11.49 -2.67
N TYR A 76 6.41 12.77 -2.68
CA TYR A 76 5.65 13.81 -2.01
C TYR A 76 5.73 15.12 -2.80
N SER A 77 4.59 15.79 -2.91
CA SER A 77 4.42 17.16 -3.35
C SER A 77 3.59 17.94 -2.34
N ARG A 78 3.70 19.28 -2.31
CA ARG A 78 2.88 20.10 -1.39
C ARG A 78 1.40 19.98 -1.69
N GLU A 79 1.06 19.74 -2.94
CA GLU A 79 -0.30 19.54 -3.45
C GLU A 79 -0.98 18.31 -2.82
N ASP A 80 -0.20 17.28 -2.49
CA ASP A 80 -0.71 16.06 -1.84
C ASP A 80 -1.28 16.34 -0.44
N ILE A 81 -0.78 17.37 0.26
CA ILE A 81 -1.32 17.77 1.57
C ILE A 81 -2.79 18.19 1.43
N ARG A 82 -3.13 18.90 0.36
CA ARG A 82 -4.51 19.35 0.13
C ARG A 82 -5.43 18.15 -0.04
N THR A 83 -5.03 17.19 -0.88
CA THR A 83 -5.77 15.95 -1.10
C THR A 83 -5.94 15.16 0.20
N LEU A 84 -4.87 15.06 0.99
CA LEU A 84 -4.88 14.38 2.29
C LEU A 84 -5.87 15.03 3.27
N LEU A 85 -5.84 16.37 3.40
CA LEU A 85 -6.74 17.11 4.28
C LEU A 85 -8.21 16.95 3.87
N VAL A 86 -8.51 16.89 2.57
CA VAL A 86 -9.88 16.65 2.09
C VAL A 86 -10.34 15.24 2.49
N ILE A 87 -9.48 14.23 2.36
CA ILE A 87 -9.82 12.85 2.72
C ILE A 87 -10.00 12.70 4.24
N ILE A 88 -9.08 13.23 5.05
CA ILE A 88 -9.15 13.16 6.51
C ILE A 88 -10.32 14.00 7.04
N GLY A 89 -10.56 15.17 6.46
CA GLY A 89 -11.65 16.08 6.83
C GLY A 89 -13.05 15.63 6.39
N GLY A 90 -13.19 14.45 5.78
CA GLY A 90 -14.48 13.88 5.41
C GLY A 90 -15.12 14.46 4.16
N GLY A 91 -14.33 14.99 3.22
CA GLY A 91 -14.84 15.43 1.91
C GLY A 91 -15.96 16.47 2.01
N GLN A 92 -15.71 17.62 2.64
CA GLN A 92 -16.61 18.76 2.53
C GLN A 92 -16.42 19.42 1.14
N GLU A 93 -17.09 18.89 0.14
CA GLU A 93 -17.55 19.70 -0.99
C GLU A 93 -18.57 20.71 -0.42
N LYS A 94 -18.25 22.00 -0.53
CA LYS A 94 -19.27 23.04 -0.53
C LYS A 94 -19.93 23.07 -1.90
#